data_AF-A0A517NKY6-F1
#
_entry.id   AF-A0A517NKY6-F1
#
_cell.length_a   1.000
_cell.length_b   1.000
_cell.length_c   1.000
_cell.angle_alpha   90.00
_cell.angle_beta   90.00
_cell.angle_gamma   90.00
#
_symmetry.space_group_name_H-M   'P 1'
#
loop_
_entity.id
_entity.type
_entity.pdbx_description
1 polymer ?
#
loop_
_entity_poly.entity_id
_entity_poly.type
_entity_poly.pdbx_seq_one_letter_code
_entity_poly.pdbx_strand_id
1 'polypeptide(L)'
;MTATIARFIFPHRSGETGLTVSLFDAGGDAELNGAGDALTETAQANGVFEATITEAIEGDCRYTVDDGATIIEHGTIVLADTVGPFIADDVVARIERSGGMVDGVRSVLAGITRLSSWMRAIARGDTADAVAMSELNTGGGSYDPELSSLEASSGVTSGVRRKLTIEATTDGTSGVGGVAFQLAGTSLKAFTNENGEAEFHLADGSHTFIVTPPGLYITEATVTIEIDGEDKTYSVSLLLPVISEPTDPTMAAVHCYFKTPDGKPVVNGTVIARLPNHYAGLNGALYTSTRLESETDEDGYALLELVPNDRMYGEPIEQQQKPWPGMYTVECWSEGDLVWRRTDVIVEPGAQMLR
;
A
#
# COMPACT_ATOMS: atom_id res chain seq x y z
N MET A 1 12.07 34.23 -13.58
CA MET A 1 11.82 33.12 -12.63
C MET A 1 12.48 31.90 -13.22
N THR A 2 13.16 31.11 -12.40
CA THR A 2 13.79 29.86 -12.83
C THR A 2 12.72 28.78 -12.77
N ALA A 3 12.57 27.97 -13.82
CA ALA A 3 11.60 26.89 -13.80
C ALA A 3 11.99 25.83 -12.76
N THR A 4 10.99 25.28 -12.07
CA THR A 4 11.14 24.21 -11.10
C THR A 4 10.83 22.88 -11.77
N ILE A 5 11.73 21.90 -11.66
CA ILE A 5 11.49 20.56 -12.20
C ILE A 5 10.89 19.71 -11.10
N ALA A 6 9.70 19.18 -11.32
CA ALA A 6 9.06 18.18 -10.47
C ALA A 6 9.12 16.82 -11.16
N ARG A 7 9.58 15.80 -10.43
CA ARG A 7 9.73 14.43 -10.93
C ARG A 7 8.76 13.47 -10.26
N PHE A 8 8.13 12.62 -11.07
CA PHE A 8 7.13 11.61 -10.70
C PHE A 8 7.54 10.24 -11.24
N ILE A 9 7.18 9.15 -10.54
CA ILE A 9 7.64 7.80 -10.89
C ILE A 9 6.42 6.87 -11.06
N PHE A 10 6.14 6.50 -12.32
CA PHE A 10 5.07 5.59 -12.73
C PHE A 10 5.62 4.45 -13.60
N PRO A 11 6.25 3.41 -13.01
CA PRO A 11 6.90 2.34 -13.79
C PRO A 11 5.92 1.61 -14.72
N HIS A 12 4.68 1.43 -14.27
CA HIS A 12 3.62 0.76 -15.01
C HIS A 12 3.01 1.60 -16.15
N ARG A 13 3.40 2.87 -16.29
CA ARG A 13 2.94 3.80 -17.34
C ARG A 13 4.07 4.19 -18.31
N SER A 14 5.18 3.45 -18.34
CA SER A 14 6.28 3.77 -19.27
C SER A 14 5.81 3.81 -20.72
N GLY A 15 6.24 4.83 -21.46
CA GLY A 15 5.83 5.14 -22.82
C GLY A 15 4.50 5.88 -22.94
N GLU A 16 3.78 6.13 -21.83
CA GLU A 16 2.53 6.87 -21.86
C GLU A 16 2.75 8.36 -22.17
N THR A 17 1.80 8.95 -22.89
CA THR A 17 1.83 10.37 -23.27
C THR A 17 0.53 11.03 -22.87
N GLY A 18 0.55 12.36 -22.66
CA GLY A 18 -0.65 13.11 -22.28
C GLY A 18 -0.92 13.11 -20.77
N LEU A 19 0.07 12.71 -19.96
CA LEU A 19 0.01 12.89 -18.52
C LEU A 19 0.15 14.38 -18.16
N THR A 20 -0.68 14.86 -17.25
CA THR A 20 -0.65 16.24 -16.75
C THR A 20 -0.58 16.26 -15.22
N VAL A 21 0.17 17.21 -14.66
CA VAL A 21 0.17 17.51 -13.23
C VAL A 21 -0.51 18.84 -12.97
N SER A 22 -1.58 18.82 -12.19
CA SER A 22 -2.25 20.02 -11.71
C SER A 22 -1.82 20.28 -10.26
N LEU A 23 -1.44 21.52 -9.96
CA LEU A 23 -1.04 21.95 -8.63
C LEU A 23 -2.15 22.77 -8.00
N PHE A 24 -2.43 22.55 -6.73
CA PHE A 24 -3.44 23.26 -5.96
C PHE A 24 -2.82 23.86 -4.70
N ASP A 25 -3.47 24.89 -4.17
CA ASP A 25 -3.13 25.41 -2.85
C ASP A 25 -3.22 24.32 -1.75
N ALA A 26 -2.68 24.61 -0.57
CA ALA A 26 -2.70 23.67 0.56
C ALA A 26 -4.13 23.25 0.98
N GLY A 27 -5.15 24.05 0.66
CA GLY A 27 -6.57 23.75 0.86
C GLY A 27 -7.12 22.74 -0.15
N GLY A 28 -6.55 22.70 -1.35
CA GLY A 28 -7.04 21.95 -2.51
C GLY A 28 -8.14 22.66 -3.28
N ASP A 29 -8.36 23.95 -3.03
CA ASP A 29 -9.54 24.69 -3.53
C ASP A 29 -9.25 25.49 -4.80
N ALA A 30 -8.00 25.90 -5.01
CA ALA A 30 -7.58 26.70 -6.15
C ALA A 30 -6.39 26.08 -6.88
N GLU A 31 -6.51 25.92 -8.18
CA GLU A 31 -5.41 25.49 -9.06
C GLU A 31 -4.40 26.63 -9.24
N LEU A 32 -3.12 26.32 -9.04
CA LEU A 32 -1.99 27.26 -9.02
C LEU A 32 -1.27 27.36 -10.37
N ASN A 33 -1.23 26.29 -11.15
CA ASN A 33 -0.59 26.23 -12.48
C ASN A 33 -1.59 26.26 -13.65
N GLY A 34 -2.86 26.58 -13.38
CA GLY A 34 -3.84 27.00 -14.38
C GLY A 34 -4.43 25.90 -15.26
N ALA A 35 -3.64 25.26 -16.10
CA ALA A 35 -4.09 24.18 -17.01
C ALA A 35 -3.34 22.87 -16.80
N GLY A 36 -2.65 22.75 -15.67
CA GLY A 36 -1.64 21.72 -15.42
C GLY A 36 -0.37 21.85 -16.28
N ASP A 37 0.69 21.21 -15.82
CA ASP A 37 1.95 21.05 -16.54
C ASP A 37 2.02 19.65 -17.17
N ALA A 38 2.49 19.57 -18.41
CA ALA A 38 2.67 18.29 -19.08
C ALA A 38 3.83 17.50 -18.46
N LEU A 39 3.59 16.23 -18.17
CA LEU A 39 4.60 15.27 -17.73
C LEU A 39 5.23 14.60 -18.96
N THR A 40 6.57 14.65 -19.02
CA THR A 40 7.35 14.01 -20.08
C THR A 40 8.22 12.92 -19.50
N GLU A 41 8.14 11.71 -20.05
CA GLU A 41 9.01 10.62 -19.65
C GLU A 41 10.47 10.96 -19.97
N THR A 42 11.35 10.77 -18.99
CA THR A 42 12.77 11.05 -19.15
C THR A 42 13.42 9.97 -20.00
N ALA A 43 14.37 10.36 -20.86
CA ALA A 43 15.17 9.39 -21.61
C ALA A 43 16.16 8.59 -20.73
N GLN A 44 16.28 8.95 -19.45
CA GLN A 44 17.24 8.38 -18.52
C GLN A 44 16.69 7.14 -17.80
N ALA A 45 15.37 7.04 -17.65
CA ALA A 45 14.72 5.93 -16.96
C ALA A 45 13.26 5.77 -17.41
N ASN A 46 12.88 4.54 -17.75
CA ASN A 46 11.51 4.15 -18.05
C ASN A 46 10.62 4.36 -16.82
N GLY A 47 9.45 4.96 -17.03
CA GLY A 47 8.47 5.27 -15.99
C GLY A 47 8.83 6.48 -15.12
N VAL A 48 9.91 7.20 -15.41
CA VAL A 48 10.24 8.45 -14.69
C VAL A 48 9.77 9.63 -15.53
N PHE A 49 8.88 10.44 -14.99
CA PHE A 49 8.28 11.60 -15.67
C PHE A 49 8.72 12.90 -15.01
N GLU A 50 8.95 13.94 -15.82
CA GLU A 50 9.28 15.28 -15.35
C GLU A 50 8.28 16.30 -15.88
N ALA A 51 7.86 17.22 -15.01
CA ALA A 51 7.11 18.43 -15.35
C ALA A 51 7.98 19.66 -15.07
N THR A 52 7.93 20.63 -15.98
CA THR A 52 8.62 21.92 -15.82
C THR A 52 7.61 22.96 -15.38
N ILE A 53 7.57 23.24 -14.08
CA ILE A 53 6.67 24.23 -13.47
C ILE A 53 7.30 25.62 -13.68
N THR A 54 6.61 26.49 -14.40
CA THR A 54 7.15 27.82 -14.79
C THR A 54 6.64 28.96 -13.90
N GLU A 55 5.59 28.68 -13.15
CA GLU A 55 4.93 29.54 -12.20
C GLU A 55 5.81 29.74 -10.96
N ALA A 56 5.80 30.95 -10.40
CA ALA A 56 6.41 31.21 -9.10
C ALA A 56 5.50 30.69 -7.99
N ILE A 57 5.53 29.37 -7.78
CA ILE A 57 4.82 28.68 -6.72
C ILE A 57 5.84 28.28 -5.66
N GLU A 58 5.57 28.67 -4.41
CA GLU A 58 6.39 28.35 -3.25
C GLU A 58 5.55 27.70 -2.14
N GLY A 59 6.17 26.80 -1.38
CA GLY A 59 5.58 26.13 -0.22
C GLY A 59 4.83 24.84 -0.54
N ASP A 60 3.99 24.43 0.40
CA ASP A 60 3.23 23.18 0.35
C ASP A 60 2.06 23.32 -0.63
N CYS A 61 2.05 22.49 -1.66
CA CYS A 61 1.02 22.41 -2.68
C CYS A 61 0.41 21.01 -2.68
N ARG A 62 -0.88 20.91 -2.99
CA ARG A 62 -1.44 19.61 -3.39
C ARG A 62 -1.21 19.40 -4.87
N TYR A 63 -1.05 18.16 -5.30
CA TYR A 63 -0.96 17.83 -6.72
C TYR A 63 -1.95 16.73 -7.10
N THR A 64 -2.37 16.74 -8.36
CA THR A 64 -3.04 15.61 -9.01
C THR A 64 -2.36 15.34 -10.34
N VAL A 65 -2.05 14.07 -10.61
CA VAL A 65 -1.62 13.59 -11.92
C VAL A 65 -2.77 12.89 -12.61
N ASP A 66 -3.07 13.23 -13.85
CA ASP A 66 -4.15 12.64 -14.64
C ASP A 66 -3.72 12.35 -16.09
N ASP A 67 -4.46 11.47 -16.77
CA ASP A 67 -4.28 11.13 -18.19
C ASP A 67 -5.31 11.81 -19.12
N GLY A 68 -5.90 12.92 -18.65
CA GLY A 68 -7.00 13.61 -19.33
C GLY A 68 -8.38 12.94 -19.17
N ALA A 69 -8.45 11.74 -18.60
CA ALA A 69 -9.72 11.04 -18.34
C ALA A 69 -9.87 10.61 -16.87
N THR A 70 -8.77 10.23 -16.23
CA THR A 70 -8.74 9.68 -14.88
C THR A 70 -7.59 10.23 -14.07
N ILE A 71 -7.84 10.47 -12.77
CA ILE A 71 -6.78 10.80 -11.82
C ILE A 71 -5.97 9.53 -11.56
N ILE A 72 -4.68 9.58 -11.85
CA ILE A 72 -3.70 8.51 -11.66
C ILE A 72 -3.11 8.56 -10.25
N GLU A 73 -2.73 9.77 -9.82
CA GLU A 73 -2.11 10.01 -8.52
C GLU A 73 -2.56 11.35 -7.95
N HIS A 74 -2.55 11.48 -6.63
CA HIS A 74 -2.67 12.77 -5.97
C HIS A 74 -1.87 12.76 -4.67
N GLY A 75 -1.39 13.92 -4.24
CA GLY A 75 -0.58 14.03 -3.03
C GLY A 75 -0.28 15.46 -2.65
N THR A 76 0.76 15.63 -1.85
CA THR A 76 1.31 16.94 -1.47
C THR A 76 2.76 17.00 -1.93
N ILE A 77 3.19 18.15 -2.44
CA ILE A 77 4.57 18.44 -2.85
C ILE A 77 4.98 19.79 -2.26
N VAL A 78 6.24 19.93 -1.87
CA VAL A 78 6.81 21.19 -1.37
C VAL A 78 7.68 21.76 -2.47
N LEU A 79 7.28 22.91 -3.00
CA LEU A 79 8.04 23.63 -4.02
C LEU A 79 8.87 24.71 -3.32
N ALA A 80 10.21 24.57 -3.32
CA ALA A 80 11.07 25.63 -2.82
C ALA A 80 11.33 26.66 -3.92
N ASP A 81 11.25 27.94 -3.57
CA ASP A 81 11.41 29.11 -4.46
C ASP A 81 12.78 29.18 -5.17
N THR A 82 13.75 28.30 -4.89
CA THR A 82 15.09 28.39 -5.52
C THR A 82 15.80 27.07 -5.78
N VAL A 83 16.11 26.88 -7.08
CA VAL A 83 17.25 26.17 -7.71
C VAL A 83 17.48 24.70 -7.32
N GLY A 84 16.83 23.79 -8.04
CA GLY A 84 17.18 22.36 -8.11
C GLY A 84 16.06 21.50 -8.70
N PRO A 85 16.34 20.31 -9.27
CA PRO A 85 15.29 19.33 -9.57
C PRO A 85 14.77 18.73 -8.26
N PHE A 86 13.45 18.77 -8.04
CA PHE A 86 12.78 18.19 -6.89
C PHE A 86 12.10 16.88 -7.30
N ILE A 87 12.13 15.90 -6.41
CA ILE A 87 11.46 14.62 -6.60
C ILE A 87 10.20 14.66 -5.72
N ALA A 88 9.01 14.54 -6.33
CA ALA A 88 7.74 14.67 -5.63
C ALA A 88 7.51 13.57 -4.56
N ASP A 89 8.21 12.44 -4.68
CA ASP A 89 8.20 11.34 -3.71
C ASP A 89 9.00 11.61 -2.42
N ASP A 90 9.65 12.78 -2.29
CA ASP A 90 10.41 13.18 -1.08
C ASP A 90 9.55 13.95 -0.06
N VAL A 91 8.26 14.09 -0.34
CA VAL A 91 7.28 14.76 0.53
C VAL A 91 6.25 13.73 0.94
N VAL A 92 6.29 13.35 2.23
CA VAL A 92 5.34 12.49 2.95
C VAL A 92 4.00 12.34 2.22
N ALA A 93 3.93 11.41 1.26
CA ALA A 93 2.68 11.04 0.62
C ALA A 93 1.92 10.22 1.67
N ARG A 94 1.16 10.91 2.50
CA ARG A 94 0.15 10.28 3.35
C ARG A 94 -0.94 9.80 2.40
N ILE A 95 -0.75 8.60 1.85
CA ILE A 95 -1.72 7.92 0.99
C ILE A 95 -2.94 7.60 1.85
N GLU A 96 -3.85 8.56 1.99
CA GLU A 96 -5.21 8.30 2.45
C GLU A 96 -5.96 7.67 1.28
N ARG A 97 -5.76 6.37 1.06
CA ARG A 97 -6.60 5.58 0.15
C ARG A 97 -8.02 5.58 0.73
N SER A 98 -8.88 6.46 0.23
CA SER A 98 -10.31 6.41 0.49
C SER A 98 -10.86 5.07 0.03
N GLY A 99 -11.57 4.36 0.92
CA GLY A 99 -12.25 3.10 0.63
C GLY A 99 -12.94 3.14 -0.73
N GLY A 100 -12.64 2.15 -1.57
CA GLY A 100 -12.93 2.17 -2.99
C GLY A 100 -14.41 2.31 -3.33
N MET A 101 -14.67 2.78 -4.55
CA MET A 101 -15.98 2.98 -5.19
C MET A 101 -17.01 1.86 -4.94
N VAL A 102 -16.57 0.63 -4.68
CA VAL A 102 -17.40 -0.55 -4.37
C VAL A 102 -18.13 -0.43 -3.01
N ASP A 103 -17.51 0.15 -2.00
CA ASP A 103 -18.16 0.38 -0.69
C ASP A 103 -19.20 1.50 -0.78
N GLY A 104 -18.92 2.51 -1.62
CA GLY A 104 -19.89 3.53 -2.03
C GLY A 104 -21.11 2.91 -2.72
N VAL A 105 -20.90 2.01 -3.68
CA VAL A 105 -21.99 1.31 -4.39
C VAL A 105 -22.80 0.40 -3.44
N ARG A 106 -22.15 -0.35 -2.53
CA ARG A 106 -22.86 -1.17 -1.52
C ARG A 106 -23.69 -0.32 -0.57
N SER A 107 -23.14 0.81 -0.10
CA SER A 107 -23.84 1.77 0.76
C SER A 107 -25.07 2.37 0.05
N VAL A 108 -24.93 2.73 -1.23
CA VAL A 108 -26.03 3.25 -2.06
C VAL A 108 -27.12 2.18 -2.27
N LEU A 109 -26.77 0.93 -2.56
CA LEU A 109 -27.73 -0.17 -2.74
C LEU A 109 -28.47 -0.53 -1.43
N ALA A 110 -27.77 -0.52 -0.30
CA ALA A 110 -28.39 -0.67 1.02
C ALA A 110 -29.34 0.49 1.34
N GLY A 111 -28.95 1.71 0.97
CA GLY A 111 -29.78 2.92 1.07
C GLY A 111 -31.06 2.83 0.22
N ILE A 112 -30.95 2.40 -1.04
CA ILE A 112 -32.10 2.21 -1.95
C ILE A 112 -33.05 1.14 -1.40
N THR A 113 -32.52 0.05 -0.85
CA THR A 113 -33.33 -1.03 -0.28
C THR A 113 -34.11 -0.52 0.94
N ARG A 114 -33.47 0.21 1.85
CA ARG A 114 -34.12 0.84 3.01
C ARG A 114 -35.16 1.88 2.61
N LEU A 115 -34.85 2.73 1.63
CA LEU A 115 -35.76 3.74 1.11
C LEU A 115 -36.99 3.09 0.46
N SER A 116 -36.82 1.97 -0.25
CA SER A 116 -37.93 1.23 -0.88
C SER A 116 -38.88 0.62 0.15
N SER A 117 -38.34 0.10 1.26
CA SER A 117 -39.13 -0.39 2.40
C SER A 117 -39.85 0.76 3.10
N TRP A 118 -39.18 1.90 3.29
CA TRP A 118 -39.77 3.10 3.88
C TRP A 118 -40.90 3.69 3.03
N MET A 119 -40.71 3.76 1.72
CA MET A 119 -41.74 4.25 0.79
C MET A 119 -42.97 3.33 0.76
N ARG A 120 -42.79 2.01 0.87
CA ARG A 120 -43.91 1.07 0.99
C ARG A 120 -44.66 1.22 2.30
N ALA A 121 -43.96 1.49 3.40
CA ALA A 121 -44.57 1.75 4.70
C ALA A 121 -45.37 3.07 4.72
N ILE A 122 -44.80 4.15 4.18
CA ILE A 122 -45.46 5.46 4.11
C ILE A 122 -46.67 5.44 3.18
N ALA A 123 -46.58 4.77 2.03
CA ALA A 123 -47.66 4.75 1.03
C ALA A 123 -48.94 4.05 1.52
N ARG A 124 -48.93 3.37 2.68
CA ARG A 124 -50.07 2.58 3.16
C ARG A 124 -50.69 3.02 4.48
N GLY A 125 -50.18 4.07 5.13
CA GLY A 125 -50.84 4.75 6.26
C GLY A 125 -51.53 3.83 7.28
N ASP A 126 -50.81 3.49 8.36
CA ASP A 126 -51.36 3.00 9.63
C ASP A 126 -51.93 1.57 9.73
N THR A 127 -51.25 0.54 9.20
CA THR A 127 -51.52 -0.85 9.66
C THR A 127 -50.26 -1.56 10.16
N ALA A 128 -50.39 -2.20 11.34
CA ALA A 128 -49.29 -2.83 12.08
C ALA A 128 -48.69 -4.03 11.33
N ASP A 129 -47.35 -4.07 11.31
CA ASP A 129 -46.40 -4.94 10.60
C ASP A 129 -46.79 -6.41 10.40
N ALA A 130 -47.46 -7.02 11.39
CA ALA A 130 -47.74 -8.45 11.37
C ALA A 130 -48.84 -8.88 10.37
N VAL A 131 -49.83 -8.02 10.11
CA VAL A 131 -50.93 -8.34 9.16
C VAL A 131 -50.43 -8.20 7.72
N ALA A 132 -49.60 -7.19 7.45
CA ALA A 132 -49.00 -6.93 6.15
C ALA A 132 -48.07 -8.06 5.66
N MET A 133 -47.29 -8.65 6.58
CA MET A 133 -46.48 -9.83 6.29
C MET A 133 -47.34 -11.07 5.97
N SER A 134 -48.50 -11.23 6.60
CA SER A 134 -49.39 -12.37 6.36
C SER A 134 -50.16 -12.27 5.03
N GLU A 135 -50.51 -11.05 4.60
CA GLU A 135 -51.20 -10.78 3.34
C GLU A 135 -50.29 -10.92 2.12
N LEU A 136 -49.00 -10.56 2.24
CA LEU A 136 -47.98 -10.87 1.24
C LEU A 136 -47.87 -12.38 0.96
N ASN A 137 -48.13 -13.21 1.98
CA ASN A 137 -48.02 -14.67 1.91
C ASN A 137 -49.29 -15.38 1.41
N THR A 138 -50.43 -14.68 1.32
CA THR A 138 -51.72 -15.31 0.95
C THR A 138 -51.94 -15.39 -0.56
N GLY A 139 -51.14 -14.68 -1.36
CA GLY A 139 -51.17 -14.72 -2.83
C GLY A 139 -50.40 -15.89 -3.48
N GLY A 140 -49.83 -16.80 -2.68
CA GLY A 140 -49.15 -18.00 -3.18
C GLY A 140 -47.61 -17.97 -3.15
N GLY A 141 -46.98 -17.03 -2.43
CA GLY A 141 -45.54 -17.06 -2.17
C GLY A 141 -45.23 -16.48 -0.80
N SER A 142 -44.39 -17.18 -0.01
CA SER A 142 -43.91 -16.65 1.26
C SER A 142 -42.85 -15.58 0.98
N TYR A 143 -43.12 -14.32 1.31
CA TYR A 143 -42.11 -13.27 1.36
C TYR A 143 -41.11 -13.62 2.46
N ASP A 144 -39.94 -14.06 2.02
CA ASP A 144 -38.78 -14.27 2.87
C ASP A 144 -37.80 -13.10 2.62
N PRO A 145 -37.53 -12.24 3.62
CA PRO A 145 -36.65 -11.09 3.47
C PRO A 145 -35.21 -11.47 3.14
N GLU A 146 -34.77 -12.70 3.42
CA GLU A 146 -33.44 -13.20 3.03
C GLU A 146 -33.40 -13.60 1.55
N LEU A 147 -34.49 -14.16 1.00
CA LEU A 147 -34.59 -14.59 -0.41
C LEU A 147 -35.11 -13.51 -1.36
N SER A 148 -35.82 -12.50 -0.83
CA SER A 148 -36.53 -11.48 -1.61
C SER A 148 -35.84 -10.11 -1.59
N SER A 149 -34.68 -10.01 -0.94
CA SER A 149 -33.83 -8.81 -0.97
C SER A 149 -33.18 -8.62 -2.34
N LEU A 150 -32.85 -7.38 -2.70
CA LEU A 150 -32.13 -7.11 -3.95
C LEU A 150 -30.75 -7.79 -3.97
N GLU A 151 -30.16 -8.00 -2.79
CA GLU A 151 -28.91 -8.76 -2.57
C GLU A 151 -29.05 -10.25 -2.95
N ALA A 152 -30.21 -10.86 -2.75
CA ALA A 152 -30.52 -12.21 -3.23
C ALA A 152 -30.79 -12.24 -4.75
N SER A 153 -31.38 -11.17 -5.29
CA SER A 153 -31.74 -11.07 -6.72
C SER A 153 -30.55 -10.74 -7.65
N SER A 154 -29.43 -10.24 -7.12
CA SER A 154 -28.24 -9.89 -7.90
C SER A 154 -27.41 -11.09 -8.38
N GLY A 155 -27.97 -12.30 -8.36
CA GLY A 155 -27.30 -13.50 -8.87
C GLY A 155 -26.17 -14.02 -7.98
N VAL A 156 -26.09 -13.59 -6.72
CA VAL A 156 -25.24 -14.24 -5.71
C VAL A 156 -25.98 -15.50 -5.27
N THR A 157 -25.83 -16.56 -6.07
CA THR A 157 -26.48 -17.86 -5.90
C THR A 157 -26.48 -18.31 -4.43
N SER A 158 -27.67 -18.74 -3.99
CA SER A 158 -27.98 -19.44 -2.74
C SER A 158 -27.27 -20.81 -2.66
N GLY A 159 -25.94 -20.80 -2.76
CA GLY A 159 -25.11 -21.92 -2.38
C GLY A 159 -24.91 -21.88 -0.87
N VAL A 160 -24.98 -23.04 -0.20
CA VAL A 160 -24.56 -23.17 1.19
C VAL A 160 -23.13 -22.64 1.29
N ARG A 161 -22.93 -21.56 2.04
CA ARG A 161 -21.59 -21.01 2.30
C ARG A 161 -20.98 -21.76 3.48
N ARG A 162 -19.75 -22.24 3.32
CA ARG A 162 -18.94 -22.87 4.36
C ARG A 162 -18.03 -21.85 4.99
N LYS A 163 -17.80 -22.01 6.29
CA LYS A 163 -16.81 -21.24 7.02
C LYS A 163 -15.42 -21.80 6.66
N LEU A 164 -14.57 -20.94 6.12
CA LEU A 164 -13.15 -21.20 5.94
C LEU A 164 -12.40 -20.33 6.96
N THR A 165 -11.67 -20.96 7.88
CA THR A 165 -10.70 -20.30 8.75
C THR A 165 -9.31 -20.48 8.16
N ILE A 166 -8.62 -19.39 7.85
CA ILE A 166 -7.22 -19.41 7.42
C ILE A 166 -6.35 -18.95 8.59
N GLU A 167 -5.40 -19.78 8.97
CA GLU A 167 -4.48 -19.52 10.07
C GLU A 167 -3.10 -19.16 9.52
N ALA A 168 -2.62 -17.94 9.78
CA ALA A 168 -1.26 -17.54 9.48
C ALA A 168 -0.38 -17.77 10.71
N THR A 169 0.65 -18.61 10.57
CA THR A 169 1.52 -19.00 11.69
C THR A 169 3.00 -18.88 11.35
N THR A 170 3.83 -18.50 12.32
CA THR A 170 5.28 -18.77 12.27
C THR A 170 5.55 -20.14 12.87
N ASP A 171 6.38 -20.94 12.18
CA ASP A 171 6.80 -22.27 12.62
C ASP A 171 5.63 -23.21 12.99
N GLY A 172 4.45 -22.97 12.40
CA GLY A 172 3.24 -23.77 12.63
C GLY A 172 2.61 -23.62 14.02
N THR A 173 3.09 -22.70 14.87
CA THR A 173 2.69 -22.67 16.30
C THR A 173 2.29 -21.31 16.83
N SER A 174 2.86 -20.22 16.31
CA SER A 174 2.55 -18.87 16.79
C SER A 174 1.73 -18.12 15.74
N GLY A 175 0.54 -17.67 16.11
CA GLY A 175 -0.32 -16.89 15.24
C GLY A 175 0.28 -15.53 14.89
N VAL A 176 0.11 -15.10 13.64
CA VAL A 176 0.56 -13.78 13.16
C VAL A 176 -0.63 -12.92 12.83
N GLY A 177 -0.86 -11.87 13.63
CA GLY A 177 -1.93 -10.90 13.40
C GLY A 177 -1.58 -9.86 12.34
N GLY A 178 -2.60 -9.40 11.60
CA GLY A 178 -2.47 -8.37 10.56
C GLY A 178 -2.16 -8.88 9.15
N VAL A 179 -2.14 -10.20 8.93
CA VAL A 179 -1.95 -10.81 7.61
C VAL A 179 -3.21 -10.62 6.79
N ALA A 180 -3.06 -10.02 5.61
CA ALA A 180 -4.15 -9.82 4.68
C ALA A 180 -4.28 -11.04 3.75
N PHE A 181 -5.48 -11.62 3.73
CA PHE A 181 -5.90 -12.60 2.74
C PHE A 181 -6.94 -11.98 1.82
N GLN A 182 -6.69 -11.98 0.52
CA GLN A 182 -7.63 -11.48 -0.48
C GLN A 182 -7.99 -12.58 -1.47
N LEU A 183 -9.28 -12.85 -1.66
CA LEU A 183 -9.72 -13.81 -2.67
C LEU A 183 -9.48 -13.24 -4.09
N ALA A 184 -8.65 -13.92 -4.87
CA ALA A 184 -8.20 -13.48 -6.19
C ALA A 184 -9.40 -13.21 -7.13
N GLY A 185 -9.30 -12.14 -7.91
CA GLY A 185 -10.38 -11.70 -8.81
C GLY A 185 -11.59 -11.07 -8.10
N THR A 186 -11.54 -10.88 -6.78
CA THR A 186 -12.61 -10.25 -6.01
C THR A 186 -12.08 -9.13 -5.09
N SER A 187 -13.01 -8.34 -4.53
CA SER A 187 -12.72 -7.37 -3.48
C SER A 187 -12.85 -7.97 -2.06
N LEU A 188 -13.09 -9.28 -1.93
CA LEU A 188 -13.26 -9.92 -0.63
C LEU A 188 -11.89 -10.07 0.04
N LYS A 189 -11.76 -9.47 1.21
CA LYS A 189 -10.51 -9.40 1.97
C LYS A 189 -10.80 -9.55 3.46
N ALA A 190 -9.95 -10.31 4.16
CA ALA A 190 -9.95 -10.41 5.61
C ALA A 190 -8.53 -10.25 6.14
N PHE A 191 -8.42 -9.86 7.41
CA PHE A 191 -7.15 -9.75 8.12
C PHE A 191 -7.13 -10.74 9.27
N THR A 192 -5.97 -11.31 9.56
CA THR A 192 -5.81 -12.18 10.72
C THR A 192 -5.92 -11.39 12.03
N ASN A 193 -6.61 -11.98 13.01
CA ASN A 193 -6.67 -11.49 14.39
C ASN A 193 -5.34 -11.74 15.14
N GLU A 194 -5.27 -11.39 16.42
CA GLU A 194 -4.07 -11.59 17.27
C GLU A 194 -3.63 -13.06 17.39
N ASN A 195 -4.55 -14.02 17.14
CA ASN A 195 -4.25 -15.44 17.12
C ASN A 195 -3.83 -15.96 15.73
N GLY A 196 -3.73 -15.08 14.73
CA GLY A 196 -3.38 -15.45 13.36
C GLY A 196 -4.55 -15.96 12.51
N GLU A 197 -5.81 -15.78 12.92
CA GLU A 197 -6.97 -16.36 12.24
C GLU A 197 -7.72 -15.32 11.39
N ALA A 198 -8.03 -15.66 10.14
CA ALA A 198 -8.91 -14.91 9.24
C ALA A 198 -10.08 -15.80 8.79
N GLU A 199 -11.31 -15.26 8.77
CA GLU A 199 -12.51 -16.03 8.45
C GLU A 199 -13.16 -15.58 7.13
N PHE A 200 -13.56 -16.55 6.32
CA PHE A 200 -14.30 -16.37 5.08
C PHE A 200 -15.53 -17.26 5.05
N HIS A 201 -16.59 -16.80 4.36
CA HIS A 201 -17.77 -17.60 4.07
C HIS A 201 -17.92 -17.77 2.56
N LEU A 202 -17.52 -18.93 2.04
CA LEU A 202 -17.40 -19.20 0.61
C LEU A 202 -18.22 -20.42 0.20
N ALA A 203 -18.60 -20.50 -1.07
CA ALA A 203 -19.22 -21.72 -1.61
C ALA A 203 -18.17 -22.84 -1.79
N ASP A 204 -18.63 -24.08 -1.89
CA ASP A 204 -17.77 -25.22 -2.23
C ASP A 204 -17.04 -24.96 -3.57
N GLY A 205 -15.79 -25.41 -3.65
CA GLY A 205 -14.93 -25.27 -4.83
C GLY A 205 -13.51 -24.77 -4.53
N SER A 206 -12.78 -24.48 -5.60
CA SER A 206 -11.38 -24.02 -5.59
C SER A 206 -11.30 -22.51 -5.47
N HIS A 207 -10.58 -22.02 -4.46
CA HIS A 207 -10.41 -20.60 -4.19
C HIS A 207 -8.93 -20.24 -4.07
N THR A 208 -8.47 -19.31 -4.90
CA THR A 208 -7.09 -18.79 -4.83
C THR A 208 -7.07 -17.49 -4.03
N PHE A 209 -6.24 -17.43 -3.00
CA PHE A 209 -6.02 -16.25 -2.17
C PHE A 209 -4.66 -15.63 -2.50
N ILE A 210 -4.61 -14.30 -2.52
CA ILE A 210 -3.40 -13.51 -2.49
C ILE A 210 -3.08 -13.23 -1.01
N VAL A 211 -1.86 -13.56 -0.59
CA VAL A 211 -1.42 -13.41 0.80
C VAL A 211 -0.49 -12.21 0.90
N THR A 212 -0.79 -11.29 1.82
CA THR A 212 0.05 -10.12 2.11
C THR A 212 0.35 -10.10 3.60
N PRO A 213 1.52 -10.63 4.02
CA PRO A 213 1.92 -10.61 5.42
C PRO A 213 2.21 -9.17 5.91
N PRO A 214 2.07 -8.91 7.22
CA PRO A 214 2.51 -7.68 7.84
C PRO A 214 4.02 -7.77 8.13
N GLY A 215 4.79 -6.68 8.03
CA GLY A 215 6.20 -6.79 8.36
C GLY A 215 7.00 -7.63 7.36
N LEU A 216 8.09 -8.20 7.86
CA LEU A 216 9.11 -8.87 7.07
C LEU A 216 8.81 -10.34 6.72
N TYR A 217 7.61 -10.87 6.96
CA TYR A 217 7.39 -12.30 6.70
C TYR A 217 7.45 -12.66 5.21
N ILE A 218 8.07 -13.81 4.96
CA ILE A 218 8.12 -14.48 3.67
C ILE A 218 7.03 -15.53 3.63
N THR A 219 6.27 -15.56 2.55
CA THR A 219 5.22 -16.56 2.31
C THR A 219 4.95 -16.65 0.82
N GLU A 220 4.27 -17.72 0.40
CA GLU A 220 3.78 -17.84 -0.96
C GLU A 220 2.82 -16.69 -1.26
N ALA A 221 3.06 -15.96 -2.35
CA ALA A 221 2.24 -14.83 -2.75
C ALA A 221 0.76 -15.22 -2.97
N THR A 222 0.53 -16.49 -3.32
CA THR A 222 -0.80 -17.05 -3.53
C THR A 222 -0.94 -18.45 -2.96
N VAL A 223 -2.10 -18.75 -2.38
CA VAL A 223 -2.45 -20.08 -1.87
C VAL A 223 -3.81 -20.49 -2.45
N THR A 224 -3.92 -21.71 -2.95
CA THR A 224 -5.19 -22.26 -3.45
C THR A 224 -5.76 -23.26 -2.45
N ILE A 225 -7.03 -23.05 -2.06
CA ILE A 225 -7.74 -23.82 -1.05
C ILE A 225 -9.01 -24.40 -1.67
N GLU A 226 -9.17 -25.72 -1.59
CA GLU A 226 -10.41 -26.41 -1.95
C GLU A 226 -11.35 -26.49 -0.74
N ILE A 227 -12.63 -26.16 -0.93
CA ILE A 227 -13.69 -26.31 0.07
C ILE A 227 -14.68 -27.37 -0.43
N ASP A 228 -14.90 -28.41 0.37
CA ASP A 228 -15.64 -29.61 -0.04
C ASP A 228 -16.75 -30.01 0.95
N GLY A 229 -17.79 -29.18 1.05
CA GLY A 229 -19.05 -29.56 1.71
C GLY A 229 -19.06 -29.47 3.23
N GLU A 230 -17.96 -29.07 3.86
CA GLU A 230 -17.84 -28.85 5.31
C GLU A 230 -17.03 -27.57 5.61
N ASP A 231 -17.15 -27.07 6.84
CA ASP A 231 -16.31 -25.98 7.32
C ASP A 231 -14.85 -26.45 7.41
N LYS A 232 -13.90 -25.57 7.06
CA LYS A 232 -12.50 -25.94 6.87
C LYS A 232 -11.56 -24.98 7.58
N THR A 233 -10.48 -25.53 8.12
CA THR A 233 -9.33 -24.76 8.60
C THR A 233 -8.13 -25.04 7.71
N TYR A 234 -7.41 -24.00 7.31
CA TYR A 234 -6.20 -24.11 6.49
C TYR A 234 -5.08 -23.27 7.09
N SER A 235 -3.91 -23.86 7.32
CA SER A 235 -2.77 -23.17 7.90
C SER A 235 -1.77 -22.74 6.82
N VAL A 236 -1.43 -21.45 6.81
CA VAL A 236 -0.41 -20.82 5.97
C VAL A 236 0.81 -20.54 6.85
N SER A 237 1.96 -21.09 6.48
CA SER A 237 3.22 -20.82 7.16
C SER A 237 3.85 -19.53 6.66
N LEU A 238 4.22 -18.68 7.62
CA LEU A 238 5.00 -17.48 7.43
C LEU A 238 6.41 -17.74 7.94
N LEU A 239 7.40 -17.49 7.09
CA LEU A 239 8.80 -17.57 7.45
C LEU A 239 9.28 -16.20 7.86
N LEU A 240 9.96 -16.11 8.99
CA LEU A 240 10.78 -14.93 9.28
C LEU A 240 12.04 -15.02 8.41
N PRO A 241 12.44 -13.91 7.78
CA PRO A 241 13.71 -13.88 7.06
C PRO A 241 14.83 -14.17 8.05
N VAL A 242 15.85 -14.87 7.59
CA VAL A 242 17.05 -15.11 8.39
C VAL A 242 17.77 -13.77 8.54
N ILE A 243 17.57 -13.13 9.68
CA ILE A 243 18.25 -11.89 10.05
C ILE A 243 19.72 -12.23 10.29
N SER A 244 20.57 -11.80 9.37
CA SER A 244 22.02 -11.87 9.52
C SER A 244 22.48 -10.77 10.47
N GLU A 245 23.17 -11.13 11.55
CA GLU A 245 23.81 -10.16 12.42
C GLU A 245 24.83 -9.33 11.63
N PRO A 246 25.02 -8.04 11.94
CA PRO A 246 26.06 -7.24 11.31
C PRO A 246 27.44 -7.87 11.56
N THR A 247 28.31 -7.74 10.57
CA THR A 247 29.68 -8.28 10.57
C THR A 247 30.49 -7.73 11.76
N ASP A 248 30.14 -6.54 12.25
CA ASP A 248 30.70 -5.92 13.44
C ASP A 248 29.56 -5.48 14.38
N PRO A 249 29.59 -5.85 15.67
CA PRO A 249 28.55 -5.51 16.65
C PRO A 249 28.44 -4.00 16.94
N THR A 250 29.40 -3.19 16.48
CA THR A 250 29.31 -1.72 16.55
C THR A 250 28.54 -1.12 15.38
N MET A 251 28.30 -1.87 14.31
CA MET A 251 27.51 -1.43 13.16
C MET A 251 26.02 -1.60 13.40
N ALA A 252 25.20 -0.76 12.77
CA ALA A 252 23.76 -0.97 12.71
C ALA A 252 23.38 -1.69 11.41
N ALA A 253 22.46 -2.64 11.48
CA ALA A 253 21.98 -3.41 10.35
C ALA A 253 20.64 -2.88 9.84
N VAL A 254 20.53 -2.75 8.52
CA VAL A 254 19.33 -2.34 7.79
C VAL A 254 18.93 -3.54 6.93
N HIS A 255 17.92 -4.27 7.41
CA HIS A 255 17.32 -5.44 6.77
C HIS A 255 16.28 -5.02 5.74
N CYS A 256 16.52 -5.29 4.47
CA CYS A 256 15.60 -4.95 3.39
C CYS A 256 15.11 -6.22 2.69
N TYR A 257 13.85 -6.20 2.26
CA TYR A 257 13.24 -7.28 1.52
C TYR A 257 12.55 -6.73 0.27
N PHE A 258 12.90 -7.27 -0.91
CA PHE A 258 12.44 -6.76 -2.19
C PHE A 258 11.60 -7.80 -2.91
N LYS A 259 10.35 -7.44 -3.21
CA LYS A 259 9.43 -8.22 -4.04
C LYS A 259 9.09 -7.44 -5.31
N THR A 260 8.97 -8.18 -6.40
CA THR A 260 8.28 -7.78 -7.61
C THR A 260 6.77 -7.53 -7.35
N PRO A 261 6.05 -6.82 -8.24
CA PRO A 261 4.62 -6.60 -8.10
C PRO A 261 3.77 -7.87 -8.02
N ASP A 262 4.23 -8.99 -8.60
CA ASP A 262 3.61 -10.31 -8.50
C ASP A 262 4.01 -11.09 -7.24
N GLY A 263 4.74 -10.45 -6.32
CA GLY A 263 5.09 -10.98 -5.02
C GLY A 263 6.29 -11.94 -5.01
N LYS A 264 6.98 -12.11 -6.15
CA LYS A 264 8.20 -12.91 -6.21
C LYS A 264 9.41 -12.13 -5.68
N PRO A 265 10.37 -12.78 -5.02
CA PRO A 265 11.58 -12.11 -4.57
C PRO A 265 12.38 -11.56 -5.75
N VAL A 266 12.97 -10.37 -5.59
CA VAL A 266 13.96 -9.84 -6.52
C VAL A 266 15.28 -10.51 -6.17
N VAL A 267 15.81 -11.38 -7.04
CA VAL A 267 17.05 -12.14 -6.78
C VAL A 267 18.22 -11.49 -7.50
N ASN A 268 19.40 -11.44 -6.85
CA ASN A 268 20.62 -10.78 -7.36
C ASN A 268 20.43 -9.30 -7.77
N GLY A 269 19.46 -8.60 -7.17
CA GLY A 269 19.31 -7.15 -7.28
C GLY A 269 20.37 -6.42 -6.47
N THR A 270 21.00 -5.42 -7.07
CA THR A 270 21.91 -4.50 -6.38
C THR A 270 21.11 -3.50 -5.57
N VAL A 271 21.27 -3.54 -4.25
CA VAL A 271 20.61 -2.67 -3.30
C VAL A 271 21.55 -1.59 -2.85
N ILE A 272 21.15 -0.34 -3.04
CA ILE A 272 21.90 0.85 -2.67
C ILE A 272 21.11 1.60 -1.61
N ALA A 273 21.72 1.87 -0.46
CA ALA A 273 21.15 2.76 0.54
C ALA A 273 21.96 4.04 0.67
N ARG A 274 21.24 5.17 0.71
CA ARG A 274 21.80 6.50 0.84
C ARG A 274 21.17 7.22 2.02
N LEU A 275 22.03 7.84 2.81
CA LEU A 275 21.65 8.80 3.83
C LEU A 275 21.41 10.17 3.15
N PRO A 276 20.19 10.72 3.14
CA PRO A 276 19.88 11.98 2.46
C PRO A 276 20.80 13.13 2.89
N ASN A 277 21.15 13.17 4.18
CA ASN A 277 22.03 14.19 4.76
C ASN A 277 23.46 13.70 5.03
N HIS A 278 23.88 12.57 4.45
CA HIS A 278 25.17 11.91 4.70
C HIS A 278 25.41 11.43 6.15
N TYR A 279 24.49 11.65 7.08
CA TYR A 279 24.56 11.13 8.43
C TYR A 279 23.20 10.73 8.99
N ALA A 280 23.18 9.77 9.92
CA ALA A 280 22.02 9.41 10.74
C ALA A 280 22.37 9.40 12.23
N GLY A 281 21.48 9.94 13.04
CA GLY A 281 21.54 9.80 14.49
C GLY A 281 20.73 8.59 14.95
N LEU A 282 21.36 7.62 15.61
CA LEU A 282 20.69 6.47 16.23
C LEU A 282 21.26 6.26 17.63
N ASN A 283 20.40 6.19 18.66
CA ASN A 283 20.81 5.98 20.06
C ASN A 283 21.89 6.94 20.58
N GLY A 284 21.91 8.19 20.09
CA GLY A 284 22.93 9.17 20.46
C GLY A 284 24.29 8.97 19.79
N ALA A 285 24.44 7.94 18.94
CA ALA A 285 25.57 7.78 18.04
C ALA A 285 25.25 8.39 16.67
N LEU A 286 26.28 8.93 16.01
CA LEU A 286 26.20 9.43 14.64
C LEU A 286 26.81 8.38 13.72
N TYR A 287 26.11 8.07 12.63
CA TYR A 287 26.54 7.15 11.58
C TYR A 287 26.71 7.95 10.29
N THR A 288 27.85 7.81 9.59
CA THR A 288 28.22 8.68 8.45
C THR A 288 28.52 7.92 7.16
N SER A 289 28.69 6.60 7.23
CA SER A 289 28.84 5.76 6.04
C SER A 289 27.95 4.53 6.09
N THR A 290 27.23 4.32 5.00
CA THR A 290 26.53 3.08 4.68
C THR A 290 27.51 2.21 3.90
N ARG A 291 27.56 0.90 4.13
CA ARG A 291 28.02 -0.03 3.10
C ARG A 291 27.06 0.13 1.93
N LEU A 292 27.53 0.81 0.89
CA LEU A 292 26.70 1.44 -0.13
C LEU A 292 25.96 0.46 -1.02
N GLU A 293 26.41 -0.80 -1.06
CA GLU A 293 25.91 -1.79 -2.02
C GLU A 293 25.86 -3.16 -1.34
N SER A 294 24.72 -3.81 -1.49
CA SER A 294 24.48 -5.21 -1.14
C SER A 294 23.75 -5.88 -2.30
N GLU A 295 23.77 -7.21 -2.34
CA GLU A 295 22.98 -7.97 -3.32
C GLU A 295 21.88 -8.71 -2.60
N THR A 296 20.69 -8.76 -3.19
CA THR A 296 19.60 -9.58 -2.67
C THR A 296 19.91 -11.06 -2.89
N ASP A 297 19.69 -11.88 -1.87
CA ASP A 297 19.82 -13.34 -1.95
C ASP A 297 18.67 -14.02 -2.71
N GLU A 298 18.61 -15.36 -2.66
CA GLU A 298 17.57 -16.18 -3.30
C GLU A 298 16.16 -15.87 -2.78
N ASP A 299 16.07 -15.34 -1.56
CA ASP A 299 14.82 -14.94 -0.93
C ASP A 299 14.50 -13.46 -1.17
N GLY A 300 15.34 -12.71 -1.90
CA GLY A 300 15.13 -11.29 -2.15
C GLY A 300 15.49 -10.39 -0.97
N TYR A 301 16.23 -10.92 -0.01
CA TYR A 301 16.68 -10.22 1.18
C TYR A 301 18.06 -9.59 0.95
N ALA A 302 18.25 -8.37 1.42
CA ALA A 302 19.55 -7.71 1.45
C ALA A 302 19.85 -7.10 2.82
N LEU A 303 21.09 -7.26 3.26
CA LEU A 303 21.61 -6.63 4.47
C LEU A 303 22.48 -5.43 4.09
N LEU A 304 22.14 -4.27 4.64
CA LEU A 304 22.92 -3.05 4.54
C LEU A 304 23.50 -2.71 5.92
N GLU A 305 24.79 -2.45 6.00
CA GLU A 305 25.49 -2.17 7.26
C GLU A 305 25.83 -0.68 7.37
N LEU A 306 25.57 -0.10 8.54
CA LEU A 306 25.86 1.29 8.86
C LEU A 306 27.06 1.38 9.79
N VAL A 307 28.08 2.10 9.35
CA VAL A 307 29.32 2.27 10.08
C VAL A 307 29.22 3.49 11.01
N PRO A 308 29.57 3.33 12.30
CA PRO A 308 29.66 4.46 13.23
C PRO A 308 30.68 5.51 12.76
N ASN A 309 30.37 6.78 13.01
CA ASN A 309 31.23 7.90 12.59
C ASN A 309 32.60 7.93 13.29
N ASP A 310 32.74 7.33 14.48
CA ASP A 310 33.99 7.32 15.24
C ASP A 310 35.15 6.58 14.53
N ARG A 311 34.84 5.83 13.46
CA ARG A 311 35.83 5.15 12.60
C ARG A 311 36.22 5.93 11.35
N MET A 312 35.51 7.00 11.00
CA MET A 312 35.88 7.86 9.86
C MET A 312 36.86 8.92 10.36
N TYR A 313 38.16 8.66 10.14
CA TYR A 313 39.24 9.61 10.40
C TYR A 313 39.09 10.86 9.53
N GLY A 314 38.40 11.89 10.01
CA GLY A 314 38.33 13.19 9.34
C GLY A 314 37.27 14.11 9.93
N GLU A 315 37.74 15.11 10.68
CA GLU A 315 37.08 16.30 11.26
C GLU A 315 35.65 16.18 11.85
N PRO A 316 35.43 16.71 13.08
CA PRO A 316 34.12 16.73 13.69
C PRO A 316 33.14 17.56 12.85
N ILE A 317 32.07 16.91 12.36
CA ILE A 317 30.94 17.61 11.71
C ILE A 317 30.33 18.55 12.76
N GLU A 318 30.41 19.86 12.53
CA GLU A 318 29.83 20.87 13.43
C GLU A 318 28.32 20.65 13.61
N GLN A 319 27.90 20.60 14.87
CA GLN A 319 26.55 20.29 15.37
C GLN A 319 25.47 21.35 15.06
N GLN A 320 25.44 21.95 13.87
CA GLN A 320 24.47 23.04 13.59
C GLN A 320 23.14 22.62 12.98
N GLN A 321 22.97 21.35 12.59
CA GLN A 321 21.67 20.83 12.19
C GLN A 321 21.30 19.67 13.10
N LYS A 322 20.22 19.83 13.88
CA LYS A 322 19.65 18.74 14.69
C LYS A 322 19.56 17.50 13.79
N PRO A 323 20.19 16.37 14.14
CA PRO A 323 20.07 15.17 13.33
C PRO A 323 18.59 14.82 13.22
N TRP A 324 18.10 14.80 11.99
CA TRP A 324 16.78 14.25 11.72
C TRP A 324 16.83 12.76 12.06
N PRO A 325 15.84 12.21 12.77
CA PRO A 325 15.83 10.80 13.10
C PRO A 325 15.83 9.96 11.81
N GLY A 326 16.97 9.31 11.55
CA GLY A 326 17.11 8.05 10.81
C GLY A 326 16.36 7.88 9.50
N MET A 327 16.23 8.89 8.65
CA MET A 327 15.66 8.73 7.30
C MET A 327 16.71 8.17 6.33
N TYR A 328 16.36 7.11 5.61
CA TYR A 328 17.19 6.52 4.54
C TYR A 328 16.42 6.49 3.23
N THR A 329 17.14 6.69 2.14
CA THR A 329 16.68 6.28 0.81
C THR A 329 17.26 4.91 0.50
N VAL A 330 16.40 3.95 0.18
CA VAL A 330 16.83 2.62 -0.27
C VAL A 330 16.35 2.43 -1.70
N GLU A 331 17.28 2.07 -2.58
CA GLU A 331 17.06 1.80 -4.00
C GLU A 331 17.47 0.34 -4.28
N CYS A 332 16.71 -0.37 -5.10
CA CYS A 332 17.05 -1.70 -5.59
C CYS A 332 17.02 -1.70 -7.11
N TRP A 333 18.14 -2.10 -7.69
CA TRP A 333 18.40 -2.15 -9.12
C TRP A 333 18.53 -3.62 -9.54
N SER A 334 17.90 -4.01 -10.65
CA SER A 334 18.07 -5.35 -11.23
C SER A 334 18.32 -5.21 -12.71
N GLU A 335 19.37 -5.86 -13.21
CA GLU A 335 19.78 -5.79 -14.62
C GLU A 335 20.01 -4.36 -15.17
N GLY A 336 20.29 -3.40 -14.29
CA GLY A 336 20.49 -1.99 -14.64
C GLY A 336 19.24 -1.12 -14.56
N ASP A 337 18.08 -1.71 -14.33
CA ASP A 337 16.80 -0.99 -14.15
C ASP A 337 16.49 -0.79 -12.67
N LEU A 338 15.96 0.38 -12.31
CA LEU A 338 15.46 0.65 -10.96
C LEU A 338 14.14 -0.10 -10.76
N VAL A 339 14.17 -1.16 -9.94
CA VAL A 339 13.00 -2.00 -9.68
C VAL A 339 12.20 -1.48 -8.49
N TRP A 340 12.89 -0.87 -7.52
CA TRP A 340 12.24 -0.36 -6.31
C TRP A 340 13.01 0.81 -5.71
N ARG A 341 12.29 1.81 -5.19
CA ARG A 341 12.87 2.90 -4.41
C ARG A 341 11.96 3.29 -3.26
N ARG A 342 12.56 3.63 -2.13
CA ARG A 342 11.87 4.26 -1.00
C ARG A 342 12.76 5.27 -0.32
N THR A 343 12.44 6.53 -0.53
CA THR A 343 12.76 7.66 0.33
C THR A 343 11.92 7.50 1.62
N ASP A 344 12.45 7.84 2.79
CA ASP A 344 11.76 7.79 4.10
C ASP A 344 11.68 6.41 4.78
N VAL A 345 12.73 5.60 4.73
CA VAL A 345 12.86 4.50 5.69
C VAL A 345 13.28 5.11 7.04
N ILE A 346 12.41 5.10 8.05
CA ILE A 346 12.75 5.55 9.41
C ILE A 346 13.33 4.35 10.17
N VAL A 347 14.60 4.44 10.60
CA VAL A 347 15.21 3.43 11.48
C VAL A 347 15.05 3.90 12.93
N GLU A 348 14.15 3.25 13.66
CA GLU A 348 14.00 3.48 15.09
C GLU A 348 15.02 2.67 15.91
N PRO A 349 15.55 3.23 17.01
CA PRO A 349 16.48 2.52 17.87
C PRO A 349 15.84 1.30 18.54
N GLY A 350 16.42 0.12 18.32
CA GLY A 350 15.90 -1.14 18.86
C GLY A 350 14.67 -1.69 18.11
N ALA A 351 14.20 -1.00 17.07
CA ALA A 351 13.21 -1.54 16.17
C ALA A 351 13.92 -2.36 15.08
N GLN A 352 13.61 -3.65 15.02
CA GLN A 352 13.66 -4.35 13.73
C GLN A 352 12.80 -3.54 12.75
N MET A 353 13.25 -3.36 11.51
CA MET A 353 12.47 -2.63 10.51
C MET A 353 11.10 -3.31 10.35
N LEU A 354 10.09 -2.71 10.96
CA LEU A 354 8.69 -3.09 10.83
C LEU A 354 8.12 -2.32 9.66
N ARG A 355 7.92 -3.01 8.53
CA ARG A 355 7.01 -2.59 7.47
C ARG A 355 6.24 -3.78 6.96
#